data_AF-A0A349JZV6-F1
#
_entry.id   AF-A0A349JZV6-F1
#
_cell.length_a   1.000
_cell.length_b   1.000
_cell.length_c   1.000
_cell.angle_alpha   90.00
_cell.angle_beta   90.00
_cell.angle_gamma   90.00
#
_symmetry.space_group_name_H-M   'P 1'
#
loop_
_entity.id
_entity.type
_entity.pdbx_description
1 polymer ?
#
loop_
_entity_poly.entity_id
_entity_poly.type
_entity_poly.pdbx_seq_one_letter_code
_entity_poly.pdbx_strand_id
1 'polypeptide(L)' 'MLEVVCAIILREHEILLCQRAPGQHLAGSWEFPGGKV' A
#
# COMPACT_ATOMS: atom_id res chain seq x y z
N MET A 1 2.79 13.18 -15.91
CA MET A 1 1.95 12.92 -14.72
C MET A 1 1.79 11.43 -14.60
N LEU A 2 2.03 10.84 -13.43
CA LEU A 2 1.90 9.40 -13.23
C LEU A 2 0.66 9.15 -12.39
N GLU A 3 -0.27 8.35 -12.91
CA GLU A 3 -1.47 7.95 -12.18
C GLU A 3 -1.16 6.72 -11.33
N VAL A 4 -1.63 6.74 -10.09
CA VAL A 4 -1.43 5.67 -9.11
C VAL A 4 -2.76 5.40 -8.43
N VAL A 5 -3.11 4.14 -8.29
CA VAL A 5 -4.32 3.66 -7.61
C VAL A 5 -3.95 2.82 -6.40
N CYS A 6 -4.82 2.80 -5.39
CA CYS A 6 -4.71 1.91 -4.25
C CYS A 6 -6.02 1.15 -4.01
N ALA A 7 -5.89 -0.06 -3.47
CA ALA A 7 -6.99 -0.92 -3.09
C ALA A 7 -7.24 -0.81 -1.59
N ILE A 8 -8.50 -0.58 -1.21
CA ILE A 8 -8.96 -0.74 0.16
C ILE A 8 -9.57 -2.14 0.28
N ILE A 9 -8.83 -3.06 0.88
CA ILE A 9 -9.25 -4.45 1.06
C ILE A 9 -9.72 -4.63 2.49
N LEU A 10 -11.03 -4.84 2.64
CA LEU A 10 -11.70 -5.05 3.91
C LEU A 10 -11.93 -6.54 4.16
N ARG A 11 -11.64 -7.00 5.37
CA ARG A 11 -12.06 -8.31 5.87
C ARG A 11 -12.62 -8.13 7.27
N GLU A 12 -13.92 -8.38 7.43
CA GLU A 12 -14.64 -8.12 8.68
C GLU A 12 -14.49 -6.64 9.12
N HIS A 13 -13.78 -6.40 10.23
CA HIS A 13 -13.51 -5.07 10.77
C HIS A 13 -12.04 -4.63 10.57
N GLU A 14 -11.29 -5.36 9.75
CA GLU A 14 -9.88 -5.11 9.48
C GLU A 14 -9.66 -4.62 8.04
N ILE A 15 -8.61 -3.80 7.86
CA ILE A 15 -8.15 -3.33 6.55
C ILE A 15 -6.74 -3.85 6.31
N LEU A 16 -6.48 -4.39 5.11
CA LEU A 16 -5.14 -4.83 4.74
C LEU A 16 -4.22 -3.63 4.48
N LEU A 17 -3.12 -3.59 5.21
CA LEU A 17 -1.97 -2.72 4.96
C LEU A 17 -0.74 -3.56 4.65
N CYS A 18 0.11 -3.07 3.76
CA CYS A 18 1.42 -3.64 3.44
C CYS A 18 2.52 -2.84 4.12
N GLN A 19 3.56 -3.53 4.60
CA GLN A 19 4.77 -2.86 5.07
C GLN A 19 5.74 -2.69 3.90
N ARG A 20 6.28 -1.48 3.74
CA ARG A 20 7.23 -1.18 2.67
C ARG A 20 8.54 -1.93 2.87
N ALA A 21 9.02 -2.57 1.80
CA ALA A 21 10.20 -3.43 1.85
C ALA A 21 11.49 -2.65 2.22
N PRO A 22 12.49 -3.32 2.82
CA PRO A 22 13.80 -2.73 3.07
C PRO A 22 14.43 -2.15 1.80
N GLY A 23 15.18 -1.05 1.94
CA GLY A 23 15.88 -0.40 0.83
C GLY A 23 15.00 0.46 -0.08
N GLN A 24 13.70 0.57 0.18
CA GLN A 24 12.82 1.49 -0.51
C GLN A 24 12.66 2.82 0.26
N HIS A 25 12.26 3.88 -0.45
CA HIS A 25 11.81 5.10 0.21
C HIS A 25 10.65 4.78 1.17
N LEU A 26 10.69 5.29 2.40
CA LEU A 26 9.75 4.99 3.48
C LEU A 26 9.71 3.51 3.91
N ALA A 27 10.82 2.77 3.79
CA ALA A 27 10.92 1.40 4.28
C ALA A 27 10.40 1.25 5.73
N GLY A 28 9.70 0.15 6.00
CA GLY A 28 9.11 -0.14 7.31
C GLY A 28 7.82 0.61 7.62
N SER A 29 7.45 1.63 6.84
CA SER A 29 6.15 2.31 6.96
C SER A 29 5.02 1.48 6.33
N TRP A 30 3.78 1.79 6.70
CA TRP A 30 2.58 1.14 6.17
C TRP A 30 2.05 1.84 4.91
N GLU A 31 1.50 1.06 3.98
CA GLU A 31 0.81 1.55 2.79
C GLU A 31 -0.39 0.68 2.42
N PHE A 32 -1.31 1.23 1.63
CA PHE A 32 -2.34 0.44 0.98
C PHE A 32 -1.76 -0.28 -0.25
N PRO A 33 -2.15 -1.55 -0.50
CA PRO A 33 -1.79 -2.24 -1.73
C PRO A 33 -2.22 -1.41 -2.95
N GLY A 34 -1.41 -1.36 -4.00
CA GLY A 34 -1.70 -0.52 -5.16
C GLY A 34 -0.63 -0.57 -6.23
N GLY A 35 -0.74 0.33 -7.20
CA GLY A 35 0.17 0.38 -8.34
C GLY A 35 -0.08 1.55 -9.27
N LYS A 36 0.85 1.73 -10.21
CA LYS A 36 0.72 2.68 -11.32
C LYS A 36 -0.35 2.17 -12.30
N VAL A 37 -1.10 3.07 -12.90
CA VAL A 37 -1.98 2.77 -14.05
C VAL A 37 -1.15 2.61 -15.31
#